data_AF-A0A0D2MUG1-F1
#
_entry.id   AF-A0A0D2MUG1-F1
#
_cell.length_a   1.000
_cell.length_b   1.000
_cell.length_c   1.000
_cell.angle_alpha   90.00
_cell.angle_beta   90.00
_cell.angle_gamma   90.00
#
_symmetry.space_group_name_H-M   'P 1'
#
loop_
_entity.id
_entity.type
_entity.pdbx_description
1 polymer ?
#
loop_
_entity_poly.entity_id
_entity_poly.type
_entity_poly.pdbx_seq_one_letter_code
_entity_poly.pdbx_strand_id
1 'polypeptide(L)'
;MRYCQYKAYFLDFLPENPTAPDTAAKLLSGQSVKGVARCRQLPGRGPSATRLPLGSEAKLVGELSRCDAIAVATAFTEEWAAKDSELSLGWRNCRHHTEELVAALLAAEQAAAAEQAAQAGRDAP
;
A
#
# COMPACT_ATOMS: atom_id res chain seq x y z
N MET A 1 -4.33 -18.85 25.97
CA MET A 1 -4.05 -17.61 25.21
C MET A 1 -4.35 -17.86 23.75
N ARG A 2 -5.39 -17.23 23.19
CA ARG A 2 -5.63 -17.26 21.74
C ARG A 2 -4.75 -16.17 21.12
N TYR A 3 -3.71 -16.55 20.40
CA TYR A 3 -2.95 -15.61 19.60
C TYR A 3 -3.89 -15.08 18.50
N CYS A 4 -4.26 -13.80 18.58
CA CYS A 4 -4.91 -13.13 17.46
C CYS A 4 -3.92 -13.17 16.30
N GLN A 5 -4.26 -13.87 15.22
CA GLN A 5 -3.39 -13.93 14.05
C GLN A 5 -3.49 -12.59 13.31
N TYR A 6 -2.51 -11.71 13.54
CA TYR A 6 -2.38 -10.49 12.76
C TYR A 6 -1.95 -10.87 11.33
N LYS A 7 -2.74 -10.45 10.35
CA LYS A 7 -2.37 -10.52 8.94
C LYS A 7 -1.66 -9.24 8.56
N ALA A 8 -0.50 -9.34 7.92
CA ALA A 8 0.22 -8.21 7.37
C ALA A 8 0.29 -8.37 5.85
N TYR A 9 0.26 -7.25 5.14
CA TYR A 9 0.30 -7.20 3.68
C TYR A 9 1.40 -6.24 3.24
N PHE A 10 2.14 -6.60 2.20
CA PHE A 10 3.04 -5.74 1.47
C PHE A 10 2.37 -5.31 0.17
N LEU A 11 2.23 -4.00 0.00
CA LEU A 11 1.79 -3.38 -1.24
C LEU A 11 2.95 -2.55 -1.77
N ASP A 12 3.50 -2.94 -2.93
CA ASP A 12 4.67 -2.31 -3.51
C ASP A 12 4.51 -2.08 -5.02
N PHE A 13 5.26 -1.10 -5.54
CA PHE A 13 5.39 -0.82 -6.97
C PHE A 13 6.86 -0.83 -7.34
N LEU A 14 7.27 -1.84 -8.09
CA LEU A 14 8.66 -2.13 -8.42
C LEU A 14 8.83 -2.42 -9.91
N PRO A 15 10.05 -2.32 -10.47
CA PRO A 15 10.31 -2.82 -11.80
C PRO A 15 9.93 -4.31 -11.92
N GLU A 16 9.54 -4.75 -13.11
CA GLU A 16 9.25 -6.16 -13.38
C GLU A 16 10.44 -7.05 -12.99
N ASN A 17 11.66 -6.62 -13.33
CA ASN A 17 12.92 -7.31 -13.03
C ASN A 17 13.84 -6.42 -12.15
N PRO A 18 13.59 -6.30 -10.84
CA PRO A 18 14.28 -5.32 -9.99
C PRO A 18 15.76 -5.65 -9.72
N THR A 19 16.17 -6.91 -9.90
CA THR A 19 17.55 -7.37 -9.65
C THR A 19 18.39 -7.42 -10.93
N ALA A 20 17.81 -7.12 -12.10
CA ALA A 20 18.53 -7.15 -13.36
C ALA A 20 19.44 -5.91 -13.49
N PRO A 21 20.74 -6.06 -13.82
CA PRO A 21 21.64 -4.93 -14.01
C PRO A 21 21.15 -3.94 -15.08
N ASP A 22 20.57 -4.44 -16.16
CA ASP A 22 20.02 -3.62 -17.24
C ASP A 22 18.87 -2.71 -16.78
N THR A 23 18.04 -3.18 -15.85
CA THR A 23 16.96 -2.38 -15.26
C THR A 23 17.55 -1.21 -14.47
N ALA A 24 18.60 -1.45 -13.69
CA ALA A 24 19.29 -0.38 -12.98
C ALA A 24 19.95 0.61 -13.95
N ALA A 25 20.63 0.13 -15.00
CA ALA A 25 21.26 0.99 -16.00
C ALA A 25 20.26 1.90 -16.72
N LYS A 26 19.10 1.36 -17.14
CA LYS A 26 18.01 2.16 -17.73
C LYS A 26 17.49 3.23 -16.78
N LEU A 27 17.19 2.86 -15.53
CA LEU A 27 16.69 3.81 -14.53
C LEU A 27 17.70 4.91 -14.21
N LEU A 28 18.97 4.56 -14.02
CA LEU A 28 20.05 5.51 -13.71
C LEU A 28 20.38 6.43 -14.89
N SER A 29 20.12 6.00 -16.12
CA SER A 29 20.23 6.85 -17.32
C SER A 29 18.98 7.71 -17.57
N GLY A 30 18.01 7.72 -16.66
CA GLY A 30 16.80 8.53 -16.76
C GLY A 30 15.70 7.92 -17.64
N GLN A 31 15.83 6.66 -18.06
CA GLN A 31 14.82 5.97 -18.86
C GLN A 31 13.72 5.34 -17.99
N SER A 32 12.56 5.09 -18.58
CA SER A 32 11.48 4.31 -17.99
C SER A 32 11.70 2.80 -18.18
N VAL A 33 11.18 2.02 -17.24
CA VAL A 33 11.08 0.56 -17.32
C VAL A 33 9.65 0.14 -17.00
N LYS A 34 9.28 -1.10 -17.30
CA LYS A 34 7.99 -1.64 -16.89
C LYS A 34 7.95 -1.82 -15.37
N GLY A 35 7.05 -1.09 -14.72
CA GLY A 35 6.67 -1.23 -13.32
C GLY A 35 5.53 -2.22 -13.14
N VAL A 36 5.48 -2.82 -11.96
CA VAL A 36 4.50 -3.81 -11.54
C VAL A 36 4.06 -3.48 -10.12
N ALA A 37 2.76 -3.27 -9.94
CA ALA A 37 2.16 -3.14 -8.62
C ALA A 37 1.82 -4.53 -8.08
N ARG A 38 2.11 -4.79 -6.80
CA ARG A 38 1.97 -6.11 -6.19
C ARG A 38 1.30 -5.96 -4.84
N CYS A 39 0.35 -6.86 -4.56
CA CYS A 39 -0.19 -7.07 -3.23
C CYS A 39 0.21 -8.48 -2.77
N ARG A 40 0.93 -8.58 -1.65
CA ARG A 40 1.45 -9.84 -1.12
C ARG A 40 1.14 -9.95 0.36
N GLN A 41 0.47 -11.02 0.77
CA GLN A 41 0.33 -11.31 2.19
C GLN A 41 1.67 -11.78 2.75
N LEU A 42 2.09 -11.21 3.86
CA LEU A 42 3.27 -11.66 4.58
C LEU A 42 2.98 -13.00 5.26
N PRO A 43 3.81 -14.04 5.02
CA PRO A 43 3.64 -15.32 5.70
C PRO A 43 4.00 -15.13 7.18
N GLY A 44 2.97 -15.09 8.03
CA GLY A 44 3.20 -14.98 9.46
C GLY A 44 2.11 -15.57 10.34
N ARG A 45 2.45 -16.66 11.02
CA ARG A 45 1.72 -17.18 12.18
C ARG A 45 2.40 -16.68 13.45
N GLY A 46 2.04 -15.48 13.89
CA GLY A 46 2.40 -14.97 15.22
C GLY A 46 3.25 -13.69 15.23
N PRO A 47 3.47 -13.11 16.43
CA PRO A 47 4.06 -11.77 16.61
C PRO A 47 5.53 -11.65 16.17
N SER A 48 6.18 -12.77 15.81
CA SER A 48 7.57 -12.80 15.32
C SER A 48 7.68 -12.82 13.78
N ALA A 49 6.58 -13.02 13.06
CA ALA A 49 6.60 -13.11 11.59
C ALA A 49 6.28 -11.78 10.88
N THR A 50 5.98 -10.75 11.67
CA THR A 50 6.03 -9.33 11.29
C THR A 50 7.42 -8.72 11.52
N ARG A 51 8.48 -9.53 11.69
CA ARG A 51 9.84 -9.01 11.74
C ARG A 51 10.24 -8.54 10.34
N LEU A 52 10.21 -7.23 10.16
CA LEU A 52 10.85 -6.58 9.04
C LEU A 52 12.34 -6.96 8.99
N PRO A 53 12.98 -6.91 7.80
CA PRO A 53 14.41 -7.21 7.68
C PRO A 53 15.23 -6.43 8.70
N LEU A 54 16.30 -7.03 9.23
CA LEU A 54 17.22 -6.35 10.15
C LEU A 54 17.69 -5.01 9.55
N GLY A 55 17.51 -3.92 10.29
CA GLY A 55 17.82 -2.56 9.85
C GLY A 55 16.69 -1.84 9.09
N SER A 56 15.52 -2.47 8.91
CA SER A 56 14.34 -1.81 8.36
C SER A 56 13.59 -1.07 9.46
N GLU A 57 13.32 0.21 9.25
CA GLU A 57 12.43 1.00 10.10
C GLU A 57 11.02 1.00 9.53
N ALA A 58 10.02 0.72 10.37
CA ALA A 58 8.63 1.00 10.04
C ALA A 58 8.17 2.21 10.82
N LYS A 59 7.54 3.14 10.11
CA LYS A 59 6.82 4.26 10.71
C LYS A 59 5.33 4.01 10.58
N LEU A 60 4.62 4.06 11.71
CA LEU A 60 3.16 4.13 11.70
C LEU A 60 2.73 5.48 11.14
N VAL A 61 1.94 5.48 10.07
CA VAL A 61 1.47 6.71 9.40
C VAL A 61 -0.01 7.01 9.68
N GLY A 62 -0.76 6.03 10.16
CA GLY A 62 -2.17 6.19 10.52
C GLY A 62 -2.76 4.91 11.09
N GLU A 63 -3.86 5.06 11.81
CA GLU A 63 -4.70 3.95 12.30
C GLU A 63 -6.08 4.10 11.67
N LEU A 64 -6.60 3.00 11.12
CA LEU A 64 -7.88 2.97 10.37
C LEU A 64 -8.81 2.02 11.12
N SER A 65 -10.05 2.46 11.33
CA SER A 65 -11.00 1.76 12.21
C SER A 65 -12.41 1.67 11.64
N ARG A 66 -12.72 2.45 10.61
CA ARG A 66 -14.06 2.61 10.04
C ARG A 66 -14.14 2.12 8.60
N CYS A 67 -13.01 1.96 7.89
CA CYS A 67 -12.97 1.38 6.56
C CYS A 67 -12.32 -0.02 6.55
N ASP A 68 -12.61 -0.81 5.50
CA ASP A 68 -11.85 -2.03 5.21
C ASP A 68 -10.54 -1.65 4.49
N ALA A 69 -9.49 -1.45 5.28
CA ALA A 69 -8.19 -1.03 4.80
C ALA A 69 -7.59 -1.97 3.74
N ILE A 70 -7.84 -3.29 3.82
CA ILE A 70 -7.28 -4.25 2.87
C ILE A 70 -8.04 -4.18 1.54
N ALA A 71 -9.36 -4.06 1.58
CA ALA A 71 -10.15 -3.88 0.35
C ALA A 71 -9.75 -2.59 -0.37
N VAL A 72 -9.63 -1.47 0.35
CA VAL A 72 -9.20 -0.18 -0.22
C VAL A 72 -7.80 -0.27 -0.81
N ALA A 73 -6.84 -0.84 -0.07
CA ALA A 73 -5.47 -0.97 -0.54
C ALA A 73 -5.36 -1.86 -1.78
N THR A 74 -6.10 -2.97 -1.82
CA THR A 74 -6.11 -3.89 -2.96
C THR A 74 -6.71 -3.23 -4.20
N ALA A 75 -7.87 -2.57 -4.06
CA ALA A 75 -8.50 -1.84 -5.16
C ALA A 75 -7.60 -0.74 -5.71
N PHE A 76 -6.97 0.04 -4.82
CA PHE A 76 -6.00 1.05 -5.23
C PHE A 76 -4.83 0.45 -6.02
N THR A 77 -4.24 -0.65 -5.54
CA THR A 77 -3.10 -1.29 -6.21
C THR A 77 -3.49 -1.88 -7.58
N GLU A 78 -4.70 -2.42 -7.72
CA GLU A 78 -5.23 -2.88 -9.01
C GLU A 78 -5.45 -1.72 -9.99
N GLU A 79 -6.06 -0.63 -9.53
CA GLU A 79 -6.21 0.58 -10.34
C GLU A 79 -4.87 1.21 -10.72
N TRP A 80 -3.91 1.21 -9.80
CA TRP A 80 -2.56 1.66 -10.06
C TRP A 80 -1.91 0.83 -11.16
N ALA A 81 -2.03 -0.51 -11.10
CA ALA A 81 -1.50 -1.41 -12.11
C ALA A 81 -2.19 -1.26 -13.47
N ALA A 82 -3.47 -0.90 -13.50
CA ALA A 82 -4.23 -0.65 -14.72
C ALA A 82 -3.85 0.68 -15.39
N LYS A 83 -3.43 1.67 -14.60
CA LYS A 83 -2.86 2.93 -15.09
C LYS A 83 -1.41 2.65 -15.54
N ASP A 84 -1.01 3.25 -16.65
CA ASP A 84 0.35 3.25 -17.24
C ASP A 84 1.43 2.43 -16.49
N SER A 85 1.96 1.39 -17.15
CA SER A 85 2.98 0.53 -16.57
C SER A 85 4.38 1.13 -16.56
N GLU A 86 4.59 2.37 -17.00
CA GLU A 86 5.91 3.00 -16.95
C GLU A 86 6.32 3.41 -15.52
N LEU A 87 7.52 2.99 -15.15
CA LEU A 87 8.21 3.35 -13.91
C LEU A 87 9.52 4.04 -14.26
N SER A 88 9.72 5.24 -13.72
CA SER A 88 10.99 5.98 -13.82
C SER A 88 11.47 6.41 -12.43
N LEU A 89 12.72 6.86 -12.27
CA LEU A 89 13.17 7.36 -10.97
C LEU A 89 12.50 8.70 -10.59
N GLY A 90 12.23 9.56 -11.58
CA GLY A 90 11.65 10.89 -11.35
C GLY A 90 10.13 10.90 -11.23
N TRP A 91 9.46 9.91 -11.81
CA TRP A 91 8.00 9.88 -11.92
C TRP A 91 7.45 8.47 -11.78
N ARG A 92 6.30 8.36 -11.09
CA ARG A 92 5.54 7.11 -10.93
C ARG A 92 6.44 5.98 -10.44
N ASN A 93 6.95 6.13 -9.22
CA ASN A 93 7.86 5.18 -8.57
C ASN A 93 7.26 4.67 -7.25
N CYS A 94 8.00 3.86 -6.51
CA CYS A 94 7.55 3.31 -5.24
C CYS A 94 7.12 4.37 -4.21
N ARG A 95 7.74 5.57 -4.25
CA ARG A 95 7.40 6.67 -3.36
C ARG A 95 6.03 7.25 -3.70
N HIS A 96 5.80 7.57 -4.97
CA HIS A 96 4.50 8.07 -5.44
C HIS A 96 3.38 7.06 -5.14
N HIS A 97 3.62 5.77 -5.43
CA HIS A 97 2.66 4.71 -5.10
C HIS A 97 2.34 4.68 -3.61
N THR A 98 3.35 4.78 -2.74
CA THR A 98 3.13 4.75 -1.28
C THR A 98 2.38 5.99 -0.79
N GLU A 99 2.75 7.18 -1.28
CA GLU A 99 2.10 8.45 -0.91
C GLU A 99 0.63 8.46 -1.32
N GLU A 100 0.31 8.03 -2.56
CA GLU A 100 -1.06 7.96 -3.06
C GLU A 100 -1.87 6.84 -2.38
N LEU A 101 -1.27 5.69 -2.08
CA LEU A 101 -1.92 4.62 -1.31
C LEU A 101 -2.32 5.11 0.09
N VAL A 102 -1.41 5.81 0.78
CA VAL A 102 -1.70 6.37 2.10
C VAL A 102 -2.81 7.41 2.02
N ALA A 103 -2.79 8.27 1.00
CA ALA A 103 -3.85 9.26 0.77
C ALA A 103 -5.22 8.58 0.54
N ALA A 104 -5.27 7.53 -0.28
CA ALA A 104 -6.49 6.76 -0.54
C ALA A 104 -7.06 6.11 0.72
N LEU A 105 -6.19 5.52 1.56
CA LEU A 105 -6.59 4.91 2.83
C LEU A 105 -7.15 5.92 3.82
N LEU A 106 -6.49 7.07 3.98
CA LEU A 106 -6.95 8.13 4.88
C LEU A 106 -8.26 8.76 4.39
N ALA A 107 -8.42 8.95 3.07
CA ALA A 107 -9.64 9.45 2.48
C ALA A 107 -10.82 8.49 2.72
N ALA A 108 -10.60 7.19 2.56
CA ALA A 108 -11.63 6.18 2.83
C ALA A 108 -12.07 6.15 4.30
N GLU A 109 -11.13 6.27 5.24
CA GLU A 109 -11.45 6.36 6.67
C GLU A 109 -12.27 7.62 7.01
N GLN A 110 -11.93 8.77 6.41
CA GLN A 110 -12.67 10.02 6.59
C GLN A 110 -14.08 9.94 6.00
N ALA A 111 -14.24 9.34 4.82
CA ALA A 111 -15.55 9.12 4.19
C ALA A 111 -16.44 8.23 5.07
N ALA A 112 -15.91 7.12 5.58
CA ALA A 112 -16.63 6.24 6.49
C ALA A 112 -17.03 6.94 7.80
N ALA A 113 -16.16 7.82 8.34
CA ALA A 113 -16.49 8.63 9.51
C ALA A 113 -17.65 9.62 9.24
N ALA A 114 -17.65 10.27 8.08
CA ALA A 114 -18.71 11.19 7.69
C ALA A 114 -20.06 10.48 7.50
N GLU A 115 -20.06 9.29 6.90
CA GLU A 115 -21.27 8.46 6.73
C GLU A 115 -21.87 8.05 8.08
N GLN A 116 -21.03 7.60 9.02
CA GLN A 116 -21.47 7.23 10.37
C GLN A 116 -22.06 8.43 11.13
N ALA A 117 -21.43 9.60 11.04
CA ALA A 117 -21.93 10.82 11.68
C ALA A 117 -23.28 11.27 11.06
N ALA A 118 -23.42 11.18 9.73
CA ALA A 118 -24.66 11.50 9.04
C ALA A 118 -25.79 10.55 9.43
N GLN A 119 -25.51 9.26 9.61
CA GLN A 119 -26.50 8.28 10.05
C GLN A 119 -26.93 8.53 11.50
N ALA A 120 -25.99 8.80 12.42
CA ALA A 120 -26.30 9.10 13.81
C ALA A 120 -27.18 10.36 13.98
N GLY A 121 -27.02 11.36 13.10
CA GLY A 121 -27.88 12.55 13.09
C GLY A 121 -29.29 12.33 12.54
N ARG A 122 -29.50 11.28 11.73
CA ARG A 122 -30.83 10.91 11.21
C ARG A 122 -31.65 10.08 12.19
N ASP A 123 -30.96 9.30 13.02
CA ASP A 123 -31.57 8.42 14.03
C ASP A 123 -31.76 9.13 15.40
N ALA A 124 -31.41 10.41 15.50
CA ALA A 124 -31.67 11.23 16.68
C ALA A 124 -33.14 11.70 16.71
N PRO A 125 -33.85 11.55 17.84
CA PRO A 125 -35.29 11.83 17.97
C PRO A 125 -35.67 13.30 17.88
#